data_AF-A0A9N8YPP4-F1
#
_entry.id   AF-A0A9N8YPP4-F1
#
_cell.length_a   1.000
_cell.length_b   1.000
_cell.length_c   1.000
_cell.angle_alpha   90.00
_cell.angle_beta   90.00
_cell.angle_gamma   90.00
#
_symmetry.space_group_name_H-M   'P 1'
#
loop_
_entity.id
_entity.type
_entity.pdbx_description
1 polymer ?
#
loop_
_entity_poly.entity_id
_entity_poly.type
_entity_poly.pdbx_seq_one_letter_code
_entity_poly.pdbx_strand_id
1 'polypeptide(L)'
;MFNRIIISCIGGFISVYCAVVALLTFFQINFATYHFPGVLNAGFASMYGILSPIGLTGVLGGINRKRNLIKGFLFQYWISSILMIGLSVTDILLFDQYHKFALDKCSSSLSIKERKNSQAICNNRLRNNEKITFIAAYIQGGVLVFMGIVLLYCGYKELKEIKFD
;
A
#
# COMPACT_ATOMS: atom_id res chain seq x y z
N MET A 1 -16.04 -7.43 -22.98
CA MET A 1 -16.66 -6.69 -21.83
C MET A 1 -16.06 -7.13 -20.51
N PHE A 2 -16.05 -8.42 -20.19
CA PHE A 2 -15.52 -8.94 -18.91
C PHE A 2 -14.09 -8.48 -18.56
N ASN A 3 -13.14 -8.57 -19.50
CA ASN A 3 -11.75 -8.14 -19.26
C ASN A 3 -11.63 -6.67 -18.87
N ARG A 4 -12.48 -5.80 -19.45
CA ARG A 4 -12.50 -4.36 -19.16
C ARG A 4 -12.93 -4.08 -17.74
N ILE A 5 -13.96 -4.79 -17.28
CA ILE A 5 -14.44 -4.69 -15.90
C ILE A 5 -13.33 -5.10 -14.94
N ILE A 6 -12.63 -6.20 -15.22
CA ILE A 6 -11.49 -6.65 -14.39
C ILE A 6 -10.40 -5.58 -14.34
N ILE A 7 -9.96 -5.05 -15.49
CA ILE A 7 -8.93 -4.00 -15.54
C ILE A 7 -9.36 -2.77 -14.74
N SER A 8 -10.60 -2.31 -14.91
CA SER A 8 -11.14 -1.16 -14.17
C SER A 8 -11.27 -1.44 -12.67
N CYS A 9 -11.69 -2.64 -12.27
CA CYS A 9 -11.79 -3.03 -10.86
C CYS A 9 -10.42 -3.07 -10.19
N ILE A 10 -9.41 -3.66 -10.86
CA ILE A 10 -8.04 -3.70 -10.36
C ILE A 10 -7.47 -2.28 -10.24
N GLY A 11 -7.69 -1.43 -11.24
CA GLY A 11 -7.29 -0.02 -11.22
C GLY A 11 -7.96 0.76 -10.08
N GLY A 12 -9.27 0.63 -9.94
CA GLY A 12 -10.04 1.28 -8.87
C GLY A 12 -9.59 0.84 -7.49
N PHE A 13 -9.40 -0.47 -7.29
CA PHE A 13 -8.91 -1.03 -6.04
C PHE A 13 -7.54 -0.47 -5.65
N ILE A 14 -6.59 -0.41 -6.58
CA ILE A 14 -5.27 0.19 -6.32
C ILE A 14 -5.39 1.67 -5.97
N SER A 15 -6.16 2.43 -6.74
CA SER A 15 -6.29 3.87 -6.52
C SER A 15 -6.84 4.17 -5.12
N VAL A 16 -7.91 3.47 -4.74
CA VAL A 16 -8.55 3.60 -3.43
C VAL A 16 -7.60 3.12 -2.33
N TYR A 17 -6.97 1.96 -2.48
CA TYR A 17 -6.04 1.44 -1.49
C TYR A 17 -4.90 2.43 -1.22
N CYS A 18 -4.25 2.93 -2.28
CA CYS A 18 -3.17 3.90 -2.16
C CYS A 18 -3.62 5.21 -1.51
N ALA A 19 -4.81 5.72 -1.88
CA ALA A 19 -5.36 6.92 -1.27
C ALA A 19 -5.67 6.72 0.23
N VAL A 20 -6.28 5.59 0.59
CA VAL A 20 -6.60 5.24 1.99
C VAL A 20 -5.33 5.12 2.82
N VAL A 21 -4.31 4.41 2.33
CA VAL A 21 -3.02 4.28 3.03
C VAL A 21 -2.35 5.65 3.19
N ALA A 22 -2.34 6.49 2.16
CA ALA A 22 -1.78 7.84 2.24
C ALA A 22 -2.50 8.69 3.30
N LEU A 23 -3.84 8.68 3.31
CA LEU A 23 -4.63 9.44 4.28
C LEU A 23 -4.40 8.94 5.71
N LEU A 24 -4.51 7.63 5.95
CA LEU A 24 -4.30 7.05 7.28
C LEU A 24 -2.89 7.34 7.81
N THR A 25 -1.90 7.30 6.93
CA THR A 25 -0.50 7.61 7.26
C THR A 25 -0.32 9.09 7.59
N PHE A 26 -0.90 9.98 6.78
CA PHE A 26 -0.86 11.44 7.00
C PHE A 26 -1.48 11.84 8.34
N PHE A 27 -2.62 11.25 8.70
CA PHE A 27 -3.28 11.49 10.00
C PHE A 27 -2.62 10.76 11.18
N GLN A 28 -1.51 10.05 10.97
CA GLN A 28 -0.81 9.25 11.98
C GLN A 28 -1.69 8.17 12.65
N ILE A 29 -2.75 7.74 11.95
CA ILE A 29 -3.65 6.66 12.37
C ILE A 29 -3.11 5.32 11.87
N ASN A 30 -2.32 5.33 10.79
CA ASN A 30 -1.72 4.12 10.26
C ASN A 30 -0.73 3.54 11.26
N PHE A 31 -1.08 2.38 11.77
CA PHE A 31 -0.35 1.72 12.82
C PHE A 31 0.94 1.05 12.32
N ALA A 32 0.98 0.67 11.04
CA ALA A 32 2.18 0.12 10.40
C ALA A 32 3.32 1.13 10.46
N THR A 33 3.05 2.40 10.16
CA THR A 33 4.04 3.48 10.10
C THR A 33 4.17 4.29 11.38
N TYR A 34 3.52 3.85 12.47
CA TYR A 34 3.46 4.60 13.73
C TYR A 34 4.84 4.81 14.38
N HIS A 35 5.79 3.93 14.05
CA HIS A 35 7.18 3.97 14.50
C HIS A 35 8.01 5.04 13.77
N PHE A 36 7.56 5.56 12.64
CA PHE A 36 8.30 6.58 11.91
C PHE A 36 8.24 7.96 12.57
N PRO A 37 9.37 8.69 12.61
CA PRO A 37 9.37 10.12 12.90
C PRO A 37 8.62 10.89 11.79
N GLY A 38 8.07 12.06 12.13
CA GLY A 38 7.08 12.76 11.29
C GLY A 38 7.48 12.96 9.82
N VAL A 39 8.76 13.24 9.54
CA VAL A 39 9.26 13.43 8.16
C VAL A 39 9.22 12.12 7.36
N LEU A 40 9.62 10.99 7.96
CA LEU A 40 9.58 9.68 7.31
C LEU A 40 8.14 9.21 7.09
N ASN A 41 7.26 9.48 8.04
CA ASN A 41 5.83 9.17 7.91
C ASN A 41 5.17 9.99 6.78
N ALA A 42 5.52 11.28 6.66
CA ALA A 42 5.06 12.12 5.54
C ALA A 42 5.62 11.65 4.19
N GLY A 43 6.90 11.24 4.14
CA GLY A 43 7.51 10.64 2.97
C GLY A 43 6.78 9.36 2.52
N PHE A 44 6.49 8.46 3.45
CA PHE A 44 5.72 7.24 3.16
C PHE A 44 4.31 7.55 2.64
N ALA A 45 3.59 8.47 3.29
CA ALA A 45 2.26 8.90 2.84
C ALA A 45 2.30 9.47 1.42
N SER A 46 3.30 10.31 1.13
CA SER A 46 3.46 10.94 -0.19
C SER A 46 3.71 9.93 -1.30
N MET A 47 4.51 8.88 -1.03
CA MET A 47 4.77 7.82 -1.99
C MET A 47 3.48 7.08 -2.37
N TYR A 48 2.67 6.69 -1.39
CA TYR A 48 1.36 6.08 -1.66
C TYR A 48 0.40 7.05 -2.37
N GLY A 49 0.42 8.34 -2.01
CA GLY A 49 -0.37 9.37 -2.69
C GLY A 49 -0.04 9.49 -4.18
N ILE A 50 1.25 9.50 -4.53
CA ILE A 50 1.72 9.57 -5.92
C ILE A 50 1.33 8.31 -6.73
N LEU A 51 1.22 7.16 -6.08
CA LEU A 51 0.80 5.91 -6.73
C LEU A 51 -0.72 5.83 -6.96
N SER A 52 -1.54 6.61 -6.24
CA SER A 52 -3.00 6.54 -6.35
C SER A 52 -3.54 6.87 -7.76
N PRO A 53 -3.05 7.91 -8.47
CA PRO A 53 -3.45 8.20 -9.85
C PRO A 53 -3.17 7.08 -10.86
N ILE A 54 -2.21 6.19 -10.59
CA ILE A 54 -1.92 5.06 -11.49
C ILE A 54 -3.13 4.16 -11.63
N GLY A 55 -3.86 3.91 -10.54
CA GLY A 55 -5.09 3.11 -10.59
C GLY A 55 -6.18 3.73 -11.49
N LEU A 56 -6.26 5.06 -11.56
CA LEU A 56 -7.20 5.76 -12.43
C LEU A 56 -6.90 5.53 -13.90
N THR A 57 -5.63 5.36 -14.29
CA THR A 57 -5.28 5.03 -15.69
C THR A 57 -5.88 3.68 -16.12
N GLY A 58 -5.94 2.70 -15.21
CA GLY A 58 -6.60 1.41 -15.43
C GLY A 58 -8.12 1.56 -15.59
N VAL A 59 -8.75 2.35 -14.72
CA VAL A 59 -10.20 2.65 -14.80
C VAL A 59 -10.54 3.33 -16.13
N LEU A 60 -9.84 4.40 -16.47
CA LEU A 60 -10.07 5.17 -17.70
C LEU A 60 -9.73 4.35 -18.95
N GLY A 61 -8.67 3.54 -18.90
CA GLY A 61 -8.29 2.64 -19.99
C GLY A 61 -9.32 1.55 -20.23
N GLY A 62 -9.84 0.93 -19.16
CA GLY A 62 -10.87 -0.10 -19.25
C GLY A 62 -12.22 0.42 -19.74
N ILE A 63 -12.68 1.57 -19.21
CA ILE A 63 -13.97 2.18 -19.59
C ILE A 63 -13.93 2.71 -21.03
N ASN A 64 -12.91 3.51 -21.36
CA ASN A 64 -12.83 4.19 -22.66
C ASN A 64 -12.20 3.33 -23.77
N ARG A 65 -11.77 2.10 -23.45
CA ARG A 65 -11.02 1.19 -24.36
C ARG A 65 -9.83 1.84 -25.07
N LYS A 66 -9.11 2.72 -24.38
CA LYS A 66 -7.90 3.34 -24.97
C LYS A 66 -6.72 2.40 -24.81
N ARG A 67 -6.18 1.90 -25.92
CA ARG A 67 -5.10 0.92 -25.95
C ARG A 67 -3.83 1.47 -25.27
N ASN A 68 -3.48 2.73 -25.51
CA ASN A 68 -2.36 3.39 -24.83
C ASN A 68 -2.52 3.46 -23.31
N LEU A 69 -3.73 3.72 -22.80
CA LEU A 69 -3.99 3.75 -21.35
C LEU A 69 -3.89 2.36 -20.73
N ILE A 70 -4.42 1.32 -21.38
CA ILE A 70 -4.32 -0.06 -20.88
C ILE A 70 -2.86 -0.52 -20.86
N LYS A 71 -2.09 -0.23 -21.92
CA LYS A 71 -0.66 -0.56 -21.98
C LYS A 71 0.14 0.19 -20.92
N GLY A 72 -0.14 1.48 -20.74
CA GLY A 72 0.46 2.30 -19.69
C GLY A 72 0.14 1.73 -18.30
N PHE A 73 -1.11 1.42 -18.04
CA PHE A 73 -1.55 0.84 -16.76
C PHE A 73 -0.88 -0.50 -16.47
N LEU A 74 -0.76 -1.39 -17.45
CA LEU A 74 -0.04 -2.67 -17.28
C LEU A 74 1.39 -2.47 -16.78
N PHE A 75 2.12 -1.54 -17.39
CA PHE A 75 3.49 -1.25 -17.00
C PHE A 75 3.56 -0.55 -15.64
N GLN A 76 2.74 0.48 -15.44
CA GLN A 76 2.70 1.24 -14.20
C GLN A 76 2.26 0.37 -13.01
N TYR A 77 1.36 -0.59 -13.21
CA TYR A 77 0.93 -1.55 -12.17
C TYR A 77 2.11 -2.31 -11.57
N TRP A 78 3.00 -2.84 -12.42
CA TRP A 78 4.16 -3.60 -11.98
C TRP A 78 5.16 -2.71 -11.24
N ILE A 79 5.41 -1.50 -11.75
CA ILE A 79 6.25 -0.51 -11.05
C ILE A 79 5.66 -0.21 -9.67
N SER A 80 4.37 0.12 -9.60
CA SER A 80 3.68 0.39 -8.33
C SER A 80 3.78 -0.78 -7.38
N SER A 81 3.59 -2.00 -7.86
CA SER A 81 3.64 -3.21 -7.04
C SER A 81 5.03 -3.43 -6.46
N ILE A 82 6.09 -3.26 -7.26
CA ILE A 82 7.49 -3.35 -6.81
C ILE A 82 7.77 -2.26 -5.76
N LEU A 83 7.35 -1.02 -6.02
CA LEU A 83 7.53 0.08 -5.07
C LEU A 83 6.79 -0.17 -3.76
N MET A 84 5.52 -0.62 -3.81
CA MET A 84 4.73 -0.90 -2.61
C MET A 84 5.31 -2.04 -1.80
N ILE A 85 5.77 -3.12 -2.45
CA ILE A 85 6.46 -4.23 -1.77
C ILE A 85 7.77 -3.72 -1.15
N GLY A 86 8.56 -2.94 -1.89
CA GLY A 86 9.81 -2.34 -1.39
C GLY A 86 9.57 -1.43 -0.18
N LEU A 87 8.51 -0.61 -0.20
CA LEU A 87 8.10 0.22 0.92
C LEU A 87 7.71 -0.64 2.13
N SER A 88 6.94 -1.72 1.95
CA SER A 88 6.59 -2.64 3.04
C SER A 88 7.80 -3.37 3.63
N VAL A 89 8.77 -3.78 2.80
CA VAL A 89 10.02 -4.38 3.30
C VAL A 89 10.85 -3.36 4.06
N THR A 90 10.95 -2.13 3.54
CA THR A 90 11.68 -1.05 4.22
C THR A 90 11.04 -0.70 5.57
N ASP A 91 9.70 -0.67 5.63
CA ASP A 91 8.93 -0.47 6.87
C ASP A 91 9.29 -1.51 7.94
N ILE A 92 9.34 -2.79 7.55
CA ILE A 92 9.73 -3.88 8.46
C ILE A 92 11.20 -3.72 8.93
N LEU A 93 12.11 -3.39 8.03
CA LEU A 93 13.54 -3.23 8.37
C LEU A 93 13.79 -2.02 9.29
N LEU A 94 13.07 -0.93 9.07
CA LEU A 94 13.20 0.28 9.86
C LEU A 94 12.48 0.18 11.22
N PHE A 95 11.54 -0.76 11.38
CA PHE A 95 10.85 -0.99 12.64
C PHE A 95 11.82 -1.24 13.81
N ASP A 96 12.86 -2.06 13.60
CA ASP A 96 13.86 -2.37 14.63
C ASP A 96 14.73 -1.15 14.97
N GLN A 97 15.10 -0.36 13.95
CA GLN A 97 15.90 0.86 14.12
C GLN A 97 15.16 1.95 14.92
N TYR A 98 13.86 2.10 14.70
CA TYR A 98 13.02 3.09 15.37
C TYR A 98 12.20 2.52 16.54
N HIS A 99 12.51 1.29 17.00
CA HIS A 99 11.78 0.63 18.07
C HIS A 99 11.72 1.45 19.37
N LYS A 100 12.83 2.10 19.73
CA LYS A 100 12.90 3.01 20.89
C LYS A 100 11.96 4.21 20.76
N PHE A 101 11.88 4.81 19.57
CA PHE A 101 10.99 5.93 19.31
C PHE A 101 9.51 5.51 19.38
N ALA A 102 9.20 4.32 18.87
CA ALA A 102 7.86 3.74 18.97
C ALA A 102 7.46 3.46 20.43
N LEU A 103 8.41 3.02 21.27
CA LEU A 103 8.21 2.82 22.71
C LEU A 103 7.94 4.13 23.44
N ASP A 104 8.73 5.16 23.18
CA ASP A 104 8.56 6.48 23.79
C ASP A 104 7.19 7.05 23.42
N LYS A 105 6.81 6.97 22.14
CA LYS A 105 5.50 7.43 21.65
C LYS A 105 4.35 6.64 22.28
N CYS A 106 4.45 5.31 22.36
CA CYS A 106 3.45 4.47 23.02
C CYS A 106 3.32 4.81 24.52
N SER A 107 4.43 4.97 25.24
CA SER A 107 4.44 5.29 26.66
C SER A 107 3.81 6.66 26.96
N SER A 108 3.98 7.63 26.06
CA SER A 108 3.38 8.96 26.16
C SER A 108 1.86 8.97 25.95
N SER A 109 1.33 7.95 25.25
CA SER A 109 -0.10 7.80 24.95
C SER A 109 -0.90 6.99 25.98
N LEU A 110 -0.21 6.35 26.95
CA LEU A 110 -0.83 5.55 28.00
C LEU A 110 -1.45 6.41 29.11
N SER A 111 -2.53 5.93 29.71
CA SER A 111 -3.21 6.64 30.80
C SER A 111 -2.34 6.65 32.07
N ILE A 112 -2.58 7.63 32.96
CA ILE A 112 -1.81 7.83 34.21
C ILE A 112 -1.80 6.56 35.10
N LYS A 113 -2.85 5.73 35.04
CA LYS A 113 -2.95 4.46 35.80
C LYS A 113 -2.06 3.34 35.26
N GLU A 114 -1.67 3.38 33.99
CA GLU A 114 -0.92 2.30 33.32
C GLU A 114 0.61 2.51 33.33
N ARG A 115 1.09 3.66 33.83
CA ARG A 115 2.52 4.02 33.81
C ARG A 115 3.43 3.03 34.54
N LYS A 116 2.98 2.38 35.62
CA LYS A 116 3.81 1.44 36.40
C LYS A 116 4.25 0.19 35.64
N ASN A 117 3.47 -0.27 34.64
CA ASN A 117 3.79 -1.41 33.77
C ASN A 117 3.86 -1.01 32.28
N SER A 118 3.94 0.30 31.99
CA SER A 118 3.82 0.87 30.64
C SER A 118 4.79 0.28 29.63
N GLN A 119 6.02 0.01 30.04
CA GLN A 119 7.07 -0.51 29.16
C GLN A 119 6.79 -1.95 28.72
N ALA A 120 6.32 -2.82 29.62
CA ALA A 120 5.96 -4.20 29.28
C ALA A 120 4.72 -4.26 28.39
N ILE A 121 3.71 -3.42 28.65
CA ILE A 121 2.48 -3.32 27.84
C ILE A 121 2.81 -2.81 26.44
N CYS A 122 3.60 -1.74 26.31
CA CYS A 122 4.01 -1.19 25.02
C CYS A 122 4.91 -2.14 24.24
N ASN A 123 5.88 -2.81 24.89
CA ASN A 123 6.71 -3.83 24.25
C ASN A 123 5.86 -4.97 23.65
N ASN A 124 4.89 -5.48 24.43
CA ASN A 124 4.04 -6.58 23.97
C ASN A 124 3.11 -6.14 22.84
N ARG A 125 2.59 -4.90 22.89
CA ARG A 125 1.80 -4.31 21.81
C ARG A 125 2.65 -4.18 20.55
N LEU A 126 3.81 -3.53 20.62
CA LEU A 126 4.71 -3.35 19.48
C LEU A 126 5.12 -4.67 18.83
N ARG A 127 5.47 -5.68 19.63
CA ARG A 127 5.85 -7.00 19.12
C ARG A 127 4.69 -7.74 18.43
N ASN A 128 3.47 -7.60 18.94
CA ASN A 128 2.30 -8.14 18.25
C ASN A 128 2.02 -7.39 16.95
N ASN A 129 2.22 -6.07 16.93
CA ASN A 129 2.01 -5.26 15.75
C ASN A 129 3.02 -5.59 14.66
N GLU A 130 4.28 -5.79 15.02
CA GLU A 130 5.34 -6.20 14.09
C GLU A 130 4.97 -7.49 13.37
N LYS A 131 4.49 -8.50 14.11
CA LYS A 131 4.00 -9.75 13.52
C LYS A 131 2.82 -9.54 12.58
N ILE A 132 1.86 -8.68 12.97
CA ILE A 132 0.69 -8.37 12.13
C ILE A 132 1.12 -7.64 10.86
N THR A 133 2.00 -6.63 10.97
CA THR A 133 2.55 -5.88 9.84
C THR A 133 3.32 -6.80 8.89
N PHE A 134 4.11 -7.73 9.41
CA PHE A 134 4.80 -8.73 8.60
C PHE A 134 3.84 -9.63 7.81
N ILE A 135 2.81 -10.17 8.48
CA ILE A 135 1.78 -10.99 7.84
C ILE A 135 1.02 -10.18 6.78
N ALA A 136 0.66 -8.93 7.11
CA ALA A 136 -0.02 -8.03 6.20
C ALA A 136 0.83 -7.72 4.96
N ALA A 137 2.13 -7.45 5.12
CA ALA A 137 3.06 -7.23 4.02
C ALA A 137 3.18 -8.46 3.11
N TYR A 138 3.25 -9.66 3.70
CA TYR A 138 3.28 -10.92 2.94
C TYR A 138 1.99 -11.11 2.11
N ILE A 139 0.83 -10.93 2.74
CA ILE A 139 -0.47 -11.04 2.08
C ILE A 139 -0.60 -9.98 0.97
N GLN A 140 -0.22 -8.73 1.27
CA GLN A 140 -0.24 -7.63 0.31
C GLN A 140 0.64 -7.94 -0.91
N GLY A 141 1.87 -8.41 -0.71
CA GLY A 141 2.77 -8.81 -1.79
C GLY A 141 2.18 -9.94 -2.65
N GLY A 142 1.63 -10.98 -2.02
CA GLY A 142 0.97 -12.07 -2.72
C GLY A 142 -0.24 -11.61 -3.54
N VAL A 143 -1.09 -10.75 -2.98
CA VAL A 143 -2.26 -10.19 -3.67
C VAL A 143 -1.85 -9.32 -4.86
N LEU A 144 -0.83 -8.47 -4.71
CA LEU A 144 -0.30 -7.64 -5.80
C LEU A 144 0.25 -8.48 -6.95
N VAL A 145 1.02 -9.53 -6.66
CA VAL A 145 1.53 -10.43 -7.71
C VAL A 145 0.39 -11.17 -8.41
N PHE A 146 -0.56 -11.71 -7.65
CA PHE A 146 -1.71 -12.42 -8.21
C PHE A 146 -2.55 -11.51 -9.12
N MET A 147 -2.90 -10.32 -8.64
CA MET A 147 -3.65 -9.33 -9.42
C MET A 147 -2.86 -8.86 -10.64
N GLY A 148 -1.53 -8.74 -10.55
CA GLY A 148 -0.66 -8.43 -11.69
C GLY A 148 -0.69 -9.50 -12.78
N ILE A 149 -0.70 -10.78 -12.40
CA ILE A 149 -0.83 -11.90 -13.36
C ILE A 149 -2.21 -11.88 -14.03
N VAL A 150 -3.28 -11.69 -13.25
CA VAL A 150 -4.65 -11.56 -13.79
C VAL A 150 -4.74 -10.37 -14.75
N LEU A 151 -4.15 -9.23 -14.35
CA LEU A 151 -4.11 -8.03 -15.16
C LEU A 151 -3.34 -8.24 -16.47
N LEU A 152 -2.19 -8.93 -16.44
CA LEU A 152 -1.46 -9.28 -17.66
C LEU A 152 -2.34 -10.09 -18.60
N TYR A 153 -2.97 -11.16 -18.11
CA TYR A 153 -3.82 -12.02 -18.95
C TYR A 153 -4.99 -11.25 -19.57
N CYS A 154 -5.78 -10.56 -18.73
CA CYS A 154 -6.94 -9.80 -19.18
C CYS A 154 -6.55 -8.59 -20.06
N GLY A 155 -5.47 -7.90 -19.68
CA GLY A 155 -4.93 -6.75 -20.38
C GLY A 155 -4.43 -7.10 -21.78
N TYR A 156 -3.62 -8.16 -21.93
CA TYR A 156 -3.15 -8.62 -23.24
C TYR A 156 -4.32 -9.06 -24.14
N LYS A 157 -5.33 -9.71 -23.58
CA LYS A 157 -6.52 -10.10 -24.34
C LYS A 157 -7.29 -8.87 -24.83
N GLU A 158 -7.52 -7.89 -23.98
CA GLU A 158 -8.20 -6.64 -24.37
C GLU A 158 -7.39 -5.84 -25.40
N LEU A 159 -6.06 -5.78 -25.26
CA LEU A 159 -5.17 -5.10 -26.22
C LEU A 159 -5.22 -5.71 -27.62
N LYS A 160 -5.45 -7.03 -27.74
CA LYS A 160 -5.62 -7.70 -29.04
C LYS A 160 -6.97 -7.41 -29.69
N GLU A 161 -8.00 -7.13 -28.89
CA GLU A 161 -9.35 -6.82 -29.38
C GLU A 161 -9.50 -5.36 -29.84
N ILE A 162 -8.60 -4.46 -29.41
CA ILE A 162 -8.62 -3.03 -29.80
C ILE A 162 -7.73 -2.84 -31.04
N LYS A 163 -8.37 -2.58 -32.19
CA LYS A 163 -7.68 -2.47 -33.50
C LYS A 163 -7.03 -1.10 -33.73
N PHE A 164 -7.55 -0.03 -33.15
CA PHE A 164 -7.07 1.36 -33.30
C PHE A 164 -7.21 2.13 -31.97
N ASP A 165 -6.37 3.14 -31.75
CA ASP A 165 -6.41 4.05 -30.59
C ASP A 165 -7.51 5.11 -30.71
#